data_AF-A0A1F6VF98-F1
#
_entry.id   AF-A0A1F6VF98-F1
#
_cell.length_a   1.000
_cell.length_b   1.000
_cell.length_c   1.000
_cell.angle_alpha   90.00
_cell.angle_beta   90.00
_cell.angle_gamma   90.00
#
_symmetry.space_group_name_H-M   'P 1'
#
loop_
_entity.id
_entity.type
_entity.pdbx_description
1 polymer ?
#
loop_
_entity_poly.entity_id
_entity_poly.type
_entity_poly.pdbx_seq_one_letter_code
_entity_poly.pdbx_strand_id
1 'polypeptide(L)'
;MLNKFWKWYEKNYRVIASLTALLFLLQIVHLYWLSTDIVFFKLFRHAFWDPGNFWTTVIALVDYTEIPAIITSSILYIHQYRTNKENRFHSILFLLLINSQWLHLFWITDEVVVAQFTGTALVAIPIWLSWCAIVIDYLELPVIYDTIKKAFLSLKKKVV
;
A
#
# COMPACT_ATOMS: atom_id res chain seq x y z
N MET A 1 -24.84 -11.30 -12.93
CA MET A 1 -24.45 -10.64 -11.65
C MET A 1 -23.29 -9.67 -11.83
N LEU A 2 -22.20 -10.05 -12.51
CA LEU A 2 -21.05 -9.17 -12.81
C LEU A 2 -21.43 -7.84 -13.50
N ASN A 3 -22.29 -7.86 -14.53
CA ASN A 3 -22.69 -6.62 -15.22
C ASN A 3 -23.46 -5.64 -14.31
N LYS A 4 -24.21 -6.16 -13.32
CA LYS A 4 -24.92 -5.32 -12.34
C LYS A 4 -23.94 -4.69 -11.35
N PHE A 5 -22.93 -5.46 -10.92
CA PHE A 5 -21.83 -4.96 -10.10
C PHE A 5 -21.07 -3.84 -10.80
N TRP A 6 -20.65 -4.04 -12.05
CA TRP A 6 -19.89 -3.03 -12.79
C TRP A 6 -20.67 -1.73 -13.03
N LYS A 7 -21.96 -1.83 -13.35
CA LYS A 7 -22.83 -0.64 -13.45
C LYS A 7 -22.97 0.11 -12.11
N TRP A 8 -23.06 -0.62 -11.00
CA TRP A 8 -23.07 -0.02 -9.66
C TRP A 8 -21.72 0.61 -9.32
N TYR A 9 -20.62 -0.05 -9.67
CA TYR A 9 -19.26 0.43 -9.45
C TYR A 9 -19.00 1.72 -10.23
N GLU A 10 -19.36 1.76 -11.51
CA GLU A 10 -19.27 2.95 -12.36
C GLU A 10 -20.09 4.12 -11.79
N LYS A 11 -21.32 3.85 -11.31
CA LYS A 11 -22.18 4.87 -10.67
C LYS A 11 -21.54 5.46 -9.41
N ASN A 12 -20.82 4.64 -8.64
CA ASN A 12 -20.19 5.05 -7.38
C ASN A 12 -18.68 5.30 -7.51
N TYR A 13 -18.15 5.31 -8.73
CA TYR A 13 -16.70 5.32 -9.00
C TYR A 13 -15.98 6.44 -8.29
N ARG A 14 -16.58 7.64 -8.23
CA ARG A 14 -16.02 8.81 -7.54
C ARG A 14 -15.78 8.55 -6.06
N VAL A 15 -16.77 7.99 -5.38
CA VAL A 15 -16.68 7.71 -3.94
C VAL A 15 -15.66 6.61 -3.70
N ILE A 16 -15.71 5.54 -4.49
CA ILE A 16 -14.80 4.40 -4.37
C ILE A 16 -13.36 4.83 -4.63
N ALA A 17 -13.08 5.56 -5.72
CA ALA A 17 -11.74 6.03 -6.05
C ALA A 17 -11.19 6.97 -4.99
N SER A 18 -12.02 7.84 -4.42
CA SER A 18 -11.61 8.74 -3.33
C SER A 18 -11.30 7.98 -2.04
N LEU A 19 -12.12 6.97 -1.71
CA LEU A 19 -11.91 6.12 -0.54
C LEU A 19 -10.66 5.24 -0.69
N THR A 20 -10.43 4.64 -1.86
CA THR A 20 -9.21 3.90 -2.16
C THR A 20 -7.97 4.80 -2.05
N ALA A 21 -8.04 6.04 -2.57
CA ALA A 21 -6.95 7.00 -2.43
C ALA A 21 -6.70 7.39 -0.97
N LEU A 22 -7.75 7.55 -0.16
CA LEU A 22 -7.63 7.81 1.27
C LEU A 22 -6.97 6.64 2.01
N LEU A 23 -7.37 5.41 1.71
CA LEU A 23 -6.76 4.22 2.30
C LEU A 23 -5.26 4.11 1.96
N PHE A 24 -4.88 4.36 0.71
CA PHE A 24 -3.47 4.40 0.30
C PHE A 24 -2.69 5.57 0.91
N LEU A 25 -3.33 6.71 1.17
CA LEU A 25 -2.67 7.82 1.85
C LEU A 25 -2.27 7.44 3.28
N LEU A 26 -3.05 6.58 3.95
CA LEU A 26 -2.67 6.06 5.25
C LEU A 26 -1.41 5.17 5.16
N GLN A 27 -1.20 4.47 4.05
CA GLN A 27 0.01 3.67 3.82
C GLN A 27 1.29 4.52 3.72
N ILE A 28 1.18 5.82 3.39
CA ILE A 28 2.32 6.74 3.46
C ILE A 28 2.82 6.88 4.90
N VAL A 29 1.91 6.83 5.90
CA VAL A 29 2.29 6.89 7.32
C VAL A 29 3.11 5.66 7.68
N HIS A 30 2.66 4.48 7.23
CA HIS A 30 3.38 3.22 7.38
C HIS A 30 4.79 3.31 6.75
N LEU A 31 4.88 3.68 5.47
CA LEU A 31 6.16 3.84 4.77
C LEU A 31 7.10 4.84 5.45
N TYR A 32 6.56 5.93 5.99
CA TYR A 32 7.34 6.93 6.72
C TYR A 32 7.93 6.35 8.00
N TRP A 33 7.15 5.59 8.76
CA TRP A 33 7.63 4.89 9.95
C TRP A 33 8.71 3.86 9.60
N LEU A 34 8.46 2.99 8.61
CA LEU A 34 9.43 2.01 8.12
C LEU A 34 10.76 2.67 7.71
N SER A 35 10.67 3.82 7.04
CA SER A 35 11.84 4.62 6.65
C SER A 35 12.60 5.10 7.89
N THR A 36 11.93 5.83 8.79
CA THR A 36 12.55 6.63 9.85
C THR A 36 13.01 5.83 11.06
N ASP A 37 12.33 4.73 11.35
CA ASP A 37 12.65 3.86 12.47
C ASP A 37 13.53 2.71 11.99
N ILE A 38 13.03 1.85 11.11
CA ILE A 38 13.71 0.61 10.72
C ILE A 38 14.92 0.85 9.81
N VAL A 39 14.70 1.52 8.66
CA VAL A 39 15.77 1.70 7.65
C VAL A 39 16.87 2.59 8.19
N PHE A 40 16.51 3.69 8.86
CA PHE A 40 17.47 4.62 9.47
C PHE A 40 18.23 4.00 10.64
N PHE A 41 17.56 3.26 11.54
CA PHE A 41 18.25 2.53 12.60
C PHE A 41 19.27 1.54 12.03
N LYS A 42 18.94 0.86 10.93
CA LYS A 42 19.87 -0.10 10.31
C LYS A 42 21.07 0.57 9.63
N LEU A 43 20.84 1.68 8.92
CA LEU A 43 21.88 2.36 8.14
C LEU A 43 22.79 3.24 9.02
N PHE A 44 22.24 3.91 10.03
CA PHE A 44 22.95 4.93 10.81
C PHE A 44 23.09 4.56 12.29
N ARG A 45 22.49 3.45 12.76
CA ARG A 45 22.43 3.05 14.18
C ARG A 45 21.80 4.11 15.10
N HIS A 46 21.03 5.01 14.52
CA HIS A 46 20.25 6.02 15.23
C HIS A 46 18.81 5.98 14.72
N ALA A 47 17.86 5.84 15.64
CA ALA A 47 16.46 6.07 15.37
C ALA A 47 16.21 7.59 15.43
N PHE A 48 15.60 8.17 14.39
CA PHE A 48 15.23 9.59 14.38
C PHE A 48 14.01 9.88 15.26
N TRP A 49 13.21 8.85 15.52
CA TRP A 49 11.97 8.91 16.26
C TRP A 49 11.82 7.57 17.00
N ASP A 50 11.60 7.60 18.32
CA ASP A 50 11.12 6.45 19.09
C ASP A 50 9.59 6.61 19.33
N PRO A 51 8.73 6.00 18.49
CA PRO A 51 7.30 6.12 18.67
C PRO A 51 6.92 5.34 19.93
N GLY A 52 6.67 6.05 21.04
CA GLY A 52 6.19 5.41 22.26
C GLY A 52 4.94 4.56 22.02
N ASN A 53 4.63 3.64 22.93
CA ASN A 53 3.61 2.56 22.80
C ASN A 53 2.25 2.96 22.19
N PHE A 54 1.82 4.20 22.37
CA PHE A 54 0.59 4.71 21.74
C PHE A 54 0.71 4.78 20.21
N TRP A 55 1.79 5.35 19.70
CA TRP A 55 1.99 5.55 18.26
C TRP A 55 2.24 4.24 17.52
N THR A 56 2.96 3.29 18.11
CA THR A 56 3.12 1.95 17.55
C THR A 56 1.77 1.24 17.40
N THR A 57 0.87 1.38 18.38
CA THR A 57 -0.49 0.83 18.30
C THR A 57 -1.30 1.49 17.18
N VAL A 58 -1.18 2.81 17.02
CA VAL A 58 -1.87 3.55 15.94
C VAL A 58 -1.35 3.14 14.57
N ILE A 59 -0.03 2.96 14.40
CA ILE A 59 0.58 2.51 13.15
C ILE A 59 0.11 1.09 12.81
N ALA A 60 0.15 0.16 13.77
CA ALA A 60 -0.37 -1.19 13.56
C ALA A 60 -1.86 -1.21 13.15
N LEU A 61 -2.68 -0.31 13.70
CA LEU A 61 -4.08 -0.15 13.27
C LEU A 61 -4.20 0.38 11.84
N VAL A 62 -3.30 1.27 11.43
CA VAL A 62 -3.21 1.79 10.06
C VAL A 62 -2.79 0.67 9.09
N ASP A 63 -1.87 -0.21 9.49
CA ASP A 63 -1.42 -1.34 8.66
C ASP A 63 -2.57 -2.31 8.37
N TYR A 64 -3.49 -2.53 9.31
CA TYR A 64 -4.71 -3.31 9.03
C TYR A 64 -5.60 -2.70 7.93
N THR A 65 -5.45 -1.41 7.63
CA THR A 65 -6.15 -0.76 6.50
C THR A 65 -5.49 -1.02 5.14
N GLU A 66 -4.33 -1.67 5.11
CA GLU A 66 -3.63 -2.08 3.89
C GLU A 66 -4.44 -3.12 3.11
N ILE A 67 -5.03 -4.10 3.81
CA ILE A 67 -5.88 -5.14 3.18
C ILE A 67 -7.04 -4.51 2.38
N PRO A 68 -7.89 -3.64 2.95
CA PRO A 68 -8.92 -2.97 2.17
C PRO A 68 -8.34 -2.02 1.10
N ALA A 69 -7.15 -1.44 1.29
CA ALA A 69 -6.48 -0.64 0.27
C ALA A 69 -6.12 -1.50 -0.96
N ILE A 70 -5.45 -2.64 -0.75
CA ILE A 70 -5.06 -3.61 -1.79
C ILE A 70 -6.27 -4.15 -2.55
N ILE A 71 -7.33 -4.51 -1.82
CA ILE A 71 -8.56 -5.06 -2.44
C ILE A 71 -9.24 -3.98 -3.30
N THR A 72 -9.46 -2.79 -2.74
CA THR A 72 -10.20 -1.75 -3.46
C THR A 72 -9.43 -1.19 -4.65
N SER A 73 -8.10 -1.09 -4.53
CA SER A 73 -7.22 -0.71 -5.63
C SER A 73 -7.13 -1.77 -6.71
N SER A 74 -7.05 -3.06 -6.35
CA SER A 74 -7.13 -4.15 -7.31
C SER A 74 -8.42 -4.08 -8.14
N ILE A 75 -9.56 -3.83 -7.51
CA ILE A 75 -10.84 -3.65 -8.22
C ILE A 75 -10.78 -2.43 -9.15
N LEU A 76 -10.16 -1.33 -8.71
CA LEU A 76 -10.00 -0.11 -9.51
C LEU A 76 -9.16 -0.34 -10.77
N TYR A 77 -8.04 -1.07 -10.67
CA TYR A 77 -7.20 -1.38 -11.83
C TYR A 77 -7.81 -2.47 -12.72
N ILE A 78 -8.57 -3.43 -12.17
CA ILE A 78 -9.38 -4.36 -12.97
C ILE A 78 -10.45 -3.60 -13.77
N HIS A 79 -11.12 -2.63 -13.14
CA HIS A 79 -12.06 -1.76 -13.83
C HIS A 79 -11.38 -1.01 -14.99
N GLN A 80 -10.21 -0.41 -14.73
CA GLN A 80 -9.44 0.29 -15.75
C GLN A 80 -9.04 -0.62 -16.92
N TYR A 81 -8.57 -1.83 -16.63
CA TYR A 81 -8.19 -2.83 -17.63
C TYR A 81 -9.37 -3.19 -18.55
N ARG A 82 -10.58 -3.31 -17.98
CA ARG A 82 -11.80 -3.64 -18.73
C ARG A 82 -12.27 -2.49 -19.61
N THR A 83 -12.19 -1.25 -19.12
CA THR A 83 -12.81 -0.09 -19.77
C THR A 83 -11.86 0.66 -20.70
N ASN A 84 -10.55 0.65 -20.44
CA ASN A 84 -9.58 1.46 -21.18
C ASN A 84 -8.50 0.59 -21.84
N LYS A 85 -8.68 0.33 -23.15
CA LYS A 85 -7.82 -0.60 -23.91
C LYS A 85 -6.38 -0.12 -24.09
N GLU A 86 -6.13 1.18 -24.12
CA GLU A 86 -4.81 1.79 -24.35
C GLU A 86 -3.92 1.66 -23.10
N ASN A 87 -4.50 1.79 -21.91
CA ASN A 87 -3.77 1.72 -20.63
C ASN A 87 -3.80 0.32 -19.99
N ARG A 88 -3.98 -0.74 -20.79
CA ARG A 88 -4.04 -2.12 -20.27
C ARG A 88 -2.73 -2.59 -19.66
N PHE A 89 -1.60 -2.27 -20.28
CA PHE A 89 -0.29 -2.63 -19.74
C PHE A 89 -0.04 -1.98 -18.38
N HIS A 90 -0.32 -0.68 -18.28
CA HIS A 90 -0.25 0.07 -17.01
C HIS A 90 -1.13 -0.56 -15.93
N SER A 91 -2.36 -0.97 -16.29
CA SER A 91 -3.27 -1.62 -15.34
C SER A 91 -2.74 -2.97 -14.86
N ILE A 92 -2.14 -3.78 -15.75
CA ILE A 92 -1.52 -5.06 -15.37
C ILE A 92 -0.31 -4.84 -14.47
N LEU A 93 0.58 -3.91 -14.82
CA LEU A 93 1.76 -3.60 -14.02
C LEU A 93 1.35 -3.19 -12.60
N PHE A 94 0.37 -2.30 -12.47
CA PHE A 94 -0.09 -1.83 -11.16
C PHE A 94 -0.83 -2.90 -10.38
N LEU A 95 -1.56 -3.81 -11.05
CA LEU A 95 -2.10 -4.99 -10.41
C LEU A 95 -0.99 -5.89 -9.86
N LEU A 96 0.12 -6.08 -10.58
CA LEU A 96 1.25 -6.85 -10.08
C LEU A 96 1.90 -6.17 -8.86
N LEU A 97 2.12 -4.85 -8.90
CA LEU A 97 2.70 -4.09 -7.79
C LEU A 97 1.80 -4.07 -6.54
N ILE A 98 0.47 -4.01 -6.72
CA ILE A 98 -0.48 -4.11 -5.60
C ILE A 98 -0.50 -5.53 -5.03
N ASN A 99 -0.51 -6.54 -5.89
CA ASN A 99 -0.63 -7.92 -5.43
C ASN A 99 0.70 -8.47 -4.90
N SER A 100 1.84 -7.84 -5.18
CA SER A 100 3.08 -8.15 -4.47
C SER A 100 3.03 -7.77 -2.99
N GLN A 101 2.17 -6.83 -2.58
CA GLN A 101 2.01 -6.45 -1.17
C GLN A 101 1.47 -7.60 -0.31
N TRP A 102 0.69 -8.53 -0.89
CA TRP A 102 0.31 -9.76 -0.18
C TRP A 102 1.52 -10.59 0.27
N LEU A 103 2.64 -10.50 -0.45
CA LEU A 103 3.87 -11.18 -0.05
C LEU A 103 4.45 -10.55 1.21
N HIS A 104 4.44 -9.21 1.30
CA HIS A 104 4.85 -8.50 2.51
C HIS A 104 3.92 -8.87 3.68
N LEU A 105 2.60 -8.69 3.52
CA LEU A 105 1.58 -8.95 4.55
C LEU A 105 1.58 -10.36 5.14
N PHE A 106 1.85 -11.40 4.35
CA PHE A 106 1.74 -12.78 4.83
C PHE A 106 3.08 -13.47 5.11
N TRP A 107 4.17 -13.03 4.48
CA TRP A 107 5.43 -13.75 4.55
C TRP A 107 6.49 -13.05 5.39
N ILE A 108 6.62 -11.73 5.26
CA ILE A 108 7.67 -10.96 5.93
C ILE A 108 7.02 -9.74 6.55
N THR A 109 6.28 -9.98 7.64
CA THR A 109 5.60 -8.92 8.36
C THR A 109 6.61 -8.01 9.05
N ASP A 110 6.19 -6.78 9.34
CA ASP A 110 7.05 -5.78 9.98
C ASP A 110 7.62 -6.26 11.31
N GLU A 111 6.90 -7.07 12.07
CA GLU A 111 7.41 -7.60 13.34
C GLU A 111 8.61 -8.53 13.14
N VAL A 112 8.62 -9.31 12.05
CA VAL A 112 9.76 -10.16 11.70
C VAL A 112 10.95 -9.32 11.23
N VAL A 113 10.70 -8.27 10.45
CA VAL A 113 11.73 -7.33 9.99
C VAL A 113 12.37 -6.58 11.16
N VAL A 114 11.54 -6.03 12.05
CA VAL A 114 11.97 -5.34 13.27
C VAL A 114 12.77 -6.30 14.16
N ALA A 115 12.23 -7.48 14.49
CA ALA A 115 12.91 -8.43 15.37
C ALA A 115 14.25 -8.91 14.80
N GLN A 116 14.37 -9.04 13.47
CA GLN A 116 15.61 -9.39 12.80
C GLN A 116 16.66 -8.27 12.92
N PHE A 117 16.24 -7.01 12.89
CA PHE A 117 17.15 -5.87 12.96
C PHE A 117 17.50 -5.45 14.39
N THR A 118 16.64 -5.70 15.37
CA THR A 118 16.90 -5.50 16.80
C THR A 118 17.61 -6.69 17.46
N GLY A 119 17.72 -7.82 16.76
CA GLY A 119 18.37 -9.03 17.27
C GLY A 119 17.51 -9.87 18.21
N THR A 120 16.20 -9.63 18.25
CA THR A 120 15.21 -10.35 19.08
C THR A 120 14.43 -11.41 18.30
N ALA A 121 14.80 -11.70 17.05
CA ALA A 121 14.12 -12.66 16.19
C ALA A 121 14.18 -14.09 16.73
N LEU A 122 13.00 -14.72 16.86
CA LEU A 122 12.85 -16.16 17.17
C LEU A 122 13.21 -17.05 15.97
N VAL A 123 13.09 -16.54 14.75
CA VAL A 123 13.42 -17.22 13.50
C VAL A 123 14.32 -16.31 12.68
N ALA A 124 15.58 -16.70 12.49
CA ALA A 124 16.54 -15.92 11.72
C ALA A 124 16.24 -16.05 10.23
N ILE A 125 15.62 -15.03 9.63
CA ILE A 125 15.53 -14.92 8.17
C ILE A 125 16.80 -14.27 7.60
N PRO A 126 17.21 -14.62 6.36
CA PRO A 126 18.33 -13.97 5.72
C PRO A 126 18.11 -12.45 5.61
N ILE A 127 19.13 -11.65 5.93
CA ILE A 127 19.05 -10.18 5.94
C ILE A 127 18.60 -9.61 4.59
N TRP A 128 19.02 -10.23 3.48
CA TRP A 128 18.62 -9.80 2.13
C TRP A 128 17.09 -9.90 1.93
N LEU A 129 16.44 -10.86 2.59
CA LEU A 129 15.00 -11.09 2.49
C LEU A 129 14.22 -9.95 3.17
N SER A 130 14.71 -9.44 4.31
CA SER A 130 14.14 -8.27 4.99
C SER A 130 14.24 -7.00 4.12
N TRP A 131 15.34 -6.83 3.39
CA TRP A 131 15.44 -5.73 2.41
C TRP A 131 14.49 -5.91 1.23
N CYS A 132 14.24 -7.14 0.79
CA CYS A 132 13.24 -7.41 -0.25
C CYS A 132 11.83 -7.00 0.21
N ALA A 133 11.45 -7.28 1.46
CA ALA A 133 10.16 -6.86 2.01
C ALA A 133 10.00 -5.33 2.00
N ILE A 134 11.01 -4.61 2.51
CA ILE A 134 11.05 -3.14 2.46
C ILE A 134 10.89 -2.62 1.03
N VAL A 135 11.59 -3.21 0.07
CA VAL A 135 11.48 -2.80 -1.34
C VAL A 135 10.06 -3.03 -1.87
N ILE A 136 9.40 -4.12 -1.49
CA ILE A 136 8.02 -4.39 -1.87
C ILE A 136 7.09 -3.29 -1.35
N ASP A 137 7.26 -2.81 -0.12
CA ASP A 137 6.46 -1.69 0.42
C ASP A 137 6.68 -0.42 -0.41
N TYR A 138 7.94 -0.10 -0.75
CA TYR A 138 8.23 1.06 -1.60
C TYR A 138 7.68 0.93 -3.04
N LEU A 139 7.42 -0.28 -3.54
CA LEU A 139 6.74 -0.49 -4.83
C LEU A 139 5.27 -0.05 -4.81
N GLU A 140 4.70 0.23 -3.65
CA GLU A 140 3.37 0.79 -3.50
C GLU A 140 3.32 2.29 -3.89
N LEU A 141 4.43 3.05 -3.74
CA LEU A 141 4.46 4.50 -4.01
C LEU A 141 3.96 4.91 -5.40
N PRO A 142 4.37 4.27 -6.52
CA PRO A 142 3.82 4.56 -7.84
C PRO A 142 2.31 4.36 -7.90
N VAL A 143 1.79 3.34 -7.21
CA VAL A 143 0.37 2.98 -7.13
C VAL A 143 -0.41 4.03 -6.36
N ILE A 144 0.12 4.47 -5.21
CA ILE A 144 -0.44 5.55 -4.39
C ILE A 144 -0.60 6.81 -5.24
N TYR A 145 0.48 7.24 -5.91
CA TYR A 145 0.46 8.45 -6.73
C TYR A 145 -0.58 8.38 -7.86
N ASP A 146 -0.63 7.28 -8.61
CA ASP A 146 -1.60 7.11 -9.70
C ASP A 146 -3.05 7.04 -9.18
N THR A 147 -3.27 6.38 -8.05
CA THR A 147 -4.60 6.28 -7.44
C THR A 147 -5.10 7.64 -6.96
N ILE A 148 -4.25 8.43 -6.29
CA ILE A 148 -4.56 9.82 -5.88
C ILE A 148 -4.85 10.68 -7.11
N LYS A 149 -4.01 10.59 -8.16
CA LYS A 149 -4.21 11.34 -9.40
C LYS A 149 -5.56 11.01 -10.03
N LYS A 150 -5.94 9.74 -10.08
CA LYS A 150 -7.25 9.31 -10.60
C LYS A 150 -8.41 9.79 -9.74
N ALA A 151 -8.30 9.72 -8.42
CA ALA A 151 -9.30 10.25 -7.51
C ALA A 151 -9.49 11.75 -7.76
N PHE A 152 -8.40 12.52 -7.83
CA PHE A 152 -8.45 13.96 -8.09
C PHE A 152 -9.06 14.31 -9.46
N LEU A 153 -8.71 13.56 -10.52
CA LEU A 153 -9.32 13.72 -11.85
C LEU A 153 -10.82 13.37 -11.83
N SER A 154 -11.24 12.37 -11.06
CA SER A 154 -12.64 11.99 -10.90
C SER A 154 -13.46 13.07 -10.18
N LEU A 155 -12.83 13.83 -9.27
CA LEU A 155 -13.43 14.98 -8.59
C LEU A 155 -13.53 16.19 -9.53
N LYS A 156 -12.51 16.44 -10.35
CA LYS A 156 -12.47 17.59 -11.28
C LYS A 156 -13.47 17.51 -12.43
N LYS A 157 -13.81 16.32 -12.92
CA LYS A 157 -14.77 16.13 -14.04
C LYS A 157 -16.21 16.57 -13.76
N LYS A 158 -16.49 17.23 -12.63
CA LYS A 158 -17.82 17.73 -12.25
C LYS A 158 -17.85 19.22 -11.88
N VAL A 159 -16.93 20.02 -12.44
CA VAL A 159 -17.07 21.48 -12.52
C VAL A 159 -17.29 21.89 -13.98
N VAL A 160 -18.29 21.29 -14.65
CA VAL A 160 -19.06 21.84 -15.77
C VAL A 160 -20.41 21.12 -15.76
#